data_AF-A0A965XIW4-F1
#
_entry.id   AF-A0A965XIW4-F1
#
_cell.length_a   1.000
_cell.length_b   1.000
_cell.length_c   1.000
_cell.angle_alpha   90.00
_cell.angle_beta   90.00
_cell.angle_gamma   90.00
#
_symmetry.space_group_name_H-M   'P 1'
#
loop_
_entity.id
_entity.type
_entity.pdbx_description
1 polymer ?
#
loop_
_entity_poly.entity_id
_entity_poly.type
_entity_poly.pdbx_seq_one_letter_code
_entity_poly.pdbx_strand_id
1 'polypeptide(L)'
;MDHPMGNAFETDGAAEKARSKEILESLDLADKMELHPMSLSGGEKQRVAIGSAIASNKEFLIFDEPTSGLDYCHILEVAENLKQLRRLGKTLFPITHDPELIYKSCSYVLFIENRKVLWHHPMDADTVIRLREFFSSEKKGSKK
;
A
#
# COMPACT_ATOMS: atom_id res chain seq x y z
N MET A 1 16.70 -47.45 25.39
CA MET A 1 16.94 -46.07 25.87
C MET A 1 16.20 -45.16 24.92
N ASP A 2 15.03 -44.71 25.34
CA ASP A 2 14.20 -43.75 24.61
C ASP A 2 14.93 -42.41 24.53
N HIS A 3 15.15 -41.94 23.30
CA HIS A 3 15.41 -40.52 23.05
C HIS A 3 14.10 -39.89 22.58
N PRO A 4 13.60 -38.84 23.26
CA PRO A 4 12.40 -38.15 22.81
C PRO A 4 12.75 -37.31 21.58
N MET A 5 12.09 -37.61 20.46
CA MET A 5 12.01 -36.73 19.30
C MET A 5 11.12 -35.54 19.68
N GLY A 6 11.71 -34.46 20.17
CA GLY A 6 11.02 -33.19 20.38
C GLY A 6 10.72 -32.51 19.04
N ASN A 7 9.43 -32.22 18.80
CA ASN A 7 8.90 -31.51 17.63
C ASN A 7 9.60 -30.15 17.41
N ALA A 8 10.41 -30.04 16.36
CA ALA A 8 10.95 -28.77 15.88
C ALA A 8 9.96 -27.97 15.01
N PHE A 9 8.69 -28.40 14.91
CA PHE A 9 7.66 -27.80 14.06
C PHE A 9 6.56 -27.03 14.81
N GLU A 10 6.53 -27.06 16.15
CA GLU A 10 5.46 -26.40 16.95
C GLU A 10 5.79 -24.98 17.44
N THR A 11 7.03 -24.51 17.25
CA THR A 11 7.48 -23.20 17.78
C THR A 11 7.22 -22.02 16.84
N ASP A 12 7.01 -22.27 15.54
CA ASP A 12 6.91 -21.22 14.51
C ASP A 12 5.54 -20.51 14.53
N GLY A 13 4.45 -21.27 14.57
CA GLY A 13 3.09 -20.72 14.55
C GLY A 13 2.71 -19.90 15.79
N ALA A 14 3.27 -20.24 16.96
CA ALA A 14 3.03 -19.47 18.19
C ALA A 14 3.72 -18.09 18.14
N ALA A 15 4.95 -18.04 17.60
CA ALA A 15 5.70 -16.80 17.43
C ALA A 15 5.07 -15.88 16.36
N GLU A 16 4.64 -16.46 15.24
CA GLU A 16 3.93 -15.71 14.19
C GLU A 16 2.58 -15.15 14.66
N LYS A 17 1.83 -15.94 15.45
CA LYS A 17 0.56 -15.48 16.03
C LYS A 17 0.77 -14.36 17.05
N ALA A 18 1.81 -14.46 17.88
CA ALA A 18 2.18 -13.40 18.83
C ALA A 18 2.53 -12.10 18.09
N ARG A 19 3.38 -12.17 17.06
CA ARG A 19 3.74 -11.02 16.24
C ARG A 19 2.54 -10.39 15.53
N SER A 20 1.63 -11.21 14.98
CA SER A 20 0.41 -10.73 14.35
C SER A 20 -0.49 -10.01 15.35
N LYS A 21 -0.56 -10.50 16.59
CA LYS A 21 -1.30 -9.87 17.69
C LYS A 21 -0.71 -8.49 18.03
N GLU A 22 0.60 -8.38 18.19
CA GLU A 22 1.28 -7.10 18.47
C GLU A 22 1.00 -6.07 17.37
N ILE A 23 1.03 -6.49 16.10
CA ILE A 23 0.72 -5.62 14.96
C ILE A 23 -0.74 -5.14 15.04
N LEU A 24 -1.69 -6.06 15.26
CA LEU A 24 -3.11 -5.71 15.39
C LEU A 24 -3.39 -4.81 16.61
N GLU A 25 -2.69 -5.01 17.72
CA GLU A 25 -2.76 -4.15 18.91
C GLU A 25 -2.26 -2.73 18.59
N SER A 26 -1.13 -2.59 17.88
CA SER A 26 -0.62 -1.28 17.46
C SER A 26 -1.55 -0.51 16.50
N LEU A 27 -2.53 -1.22 15.92
CA LEU A 27 -3.47 -0.71 14.93
C LEU A 27 -4.91 -0.64 15.45
N ASP A 28 -5.14 -0.85 16.74
CA ASP A 28 -6.49 -0.84 17.34
C ASP A 28 -7.45 -1.82 16.60
N LEU A 29 -6.97 -3.06 16.44
CA LEU A 29 -7.66 -4.17 15.76
C LEU A 29 -7.57 -5.50 16.52
N ALA A 30 -7.04 -5.50 17.75
CA ALA A 30 -6.80 -6.73 18.50
C ALA A 30 -8.08 -7.55 18.77
N ASP A 31 -9.20 -6.87 19.00
CA ASP A 31 -10.53 -7.45 19.20
C ASP A 31 -11.17 -7.98 17.90
N LYS A 32 -10.56 -7.70 16.74
CA LYS A 32 -11.02 -8.09 15.41
C LYS A 32 -10.26 -9.27 14.82
N MET A 33 -9.31 -9.86 15.56
CA MET A 33 -8.42 -10.93 15.09
C MET A 33 -9.17 -12.14 14.51
N GLU A 34 -10.30 -12.51 15.11
CA GLU A 34 -11.09 -13.69 14.70
C GLU A 34 -12.25 -13.33 13.75
N LEU A 35 -12.39 -12.05 13.38
CA LEU A 35 -13.45 -11.64 12.47
C LEU A 35 -13.09 -11.94 11.03
N HIS A 36 -14.12 -12.30 10.26
CA HIS A 36 -13.98 -12.42 8.83
C HIS A 36 -13.66 -11.03 8.21
N PRO A 37 -12.68 -10.91 7.29
CA PRO A 37 -12.27 -9.61 6.72
C PRO A 37 -13.41 -8.80 6.08
N MET A 38 -14.45 -9.47 5.59
CA MET A 38 -15.64 -8.81 5.02
C MET A 38 -16.50 -8.08 6.06
N SER A 39 -16.42 -8.47 7.33
CA SER A 39 -17.17 -7.88 8.44
C SER A 39 -16.54 -6.59 8.99
N LEU A 40 -15.37 -6.21 8.49
CA LEU A 40 -14.67 -4.99 8.87
C LEU A 40 -15.25 -3.77 8.14
N SER A 41 -15.35 -2.65 8.86
CA SER A 41 -15.60 -1.31 8.30
C SER A 41 -14.47 -0.91 7.34
N GLY A 42 -14.70 0.13 6.53
CA GLY A 42 -13.68 0.65 5.59
C GLY A 42 -12.38 1.03 6.30
N GLY A 43 -12.48 1.79 7.40
CA GLY A 43 -11.31 2.18 8.20
C GLY A 43 -10.59 1.02 8.88
N GLU A 44 -11.30 -0.06 9.24
CA GLU A 44 -10.66 -1.27 9.78
C GLU A 44 -9.94 -2.06 8.68
N LYS A 45 -10.53 -2.18 7.49
CA LYS A 45 -9.87 -2.78 6.32
C LYS A 45 -8.58 -2.06 5.94
N GLN A 46 -8.59 -0.74 6.00
CA GLN A 46 -7.38 0.08 5.82
C GLN A 46 -6.28 -0.27 6.81
N ARG A 47 -6.61 -0.32 8.11
CA ARG A 47 -5.65 -0.68 9.16
C ARG A 47 -5.14 -2.11 8.99
N VAL A 48 -5.98 -3.08 8.60
CA VAL A 48 -5.53 -4.45 8.27
C VAL A 48 -4.56 -4.47 7.08
N ALA A 49 -4.80 -3.68 6.04
CA ALA A 49 -3.88 -3.58 4.90
C ALA A 49 -2.50 -3.05 5.31
N ILE A 50 -2.48 -2.03 6.18
CA ILE A 50 -1.24 -1.51 6.77
C ILE A 50 -0.56 -2.57 7.65
N GLY A 51 -1.32 -3.26 8.49
CA GLY A 51 -0.82 -4.34 9.33
C GLY A 51 -0.18 -5.47 8.53
N SER A 52 -0.77 -5.82 7.39
CA SER A 52 -0.22 -6.82 6.47
C SER A 52 1.13 -6.37 5.90
N ALA A 53 1.26 -5.09 5.54
CA ALA A 53 2.53 -4.52 5.08
C ALA A 53 3.59 -4.46 6.20
N ILE A 54 3.22 -4.16 7.44
CA ILE A 54 4.11 -4.23 8.61
C ILE A 54 4.54 -5.69 8.85
N ALA A 55 3.60 -6.63 8.80
CA ALA A 55 3.83 -8.05 8.98
C ALA A 55 4.80 -8.61 7.93
N SER A 56 4.78 -8.09 6.69
CA SER A 56 5.73 -8.51 5.65
C SER A 56 7.21 -8.28 5.98
N ASN A 57 7.50 -7.40 6.97
CA ASN A 57 8.83 -6.94 7.33
C ASN A 57 9.67 -6.42 6.15
N LYS A 58 9.04 -6.05 5.03
CA LYS A 58 9.74 -5.48 3.87
C LYS A 58 9.98 -4.00 4.09
N GLU A 59 11.13 -3.51 3.64
CA GLU A 59 11.44 -2.06 3.64
C GLU A 59 10.92 -1.37 2.38
N PHE A 60 10.81 -2.11 1.28
CA PHE A 60 10.35 -1.64 -0.03
C PHE A 60 9.08 -2.37 -0.45
N LEU A 61 8.03 -1.62 -0.79
CA LEU A 61 6.72 -2.15 -1.17
C LEU A 61 6.34 -1.61 -2.55
N ILE A 62 6.03 -2.51 -3.48
CA ILE A 62 5.54 -2.18 -4.83
C ILE A 62 4.04 -2.43 -4.86
N PHE A 63 3.29 -1.48 -5.42
CA PHE A 63 1.85 -1.61 -5.61
C PHE A 63 1.54 -1.46 -7.09
N ASP A 64 0.99 -2.50 -7.72
CA ASP A 64 0.58 -2.46 -9.12
C ASP A 64 -0.91 -2.12 -9.22
N GLU A 65 -1.22 -0.93 -9.74
CA GLU A 65 -2.57 -0.37 -9.90
C GLU A 65 -3.48 -0.54 -8.67
N PRO A 66 -3.09 -0.01 -7.48
CA PRO A 66 -3.79 -0.25 -6.22
C PRO A 66 -5.18 0.39 -6.13
N THR A 67 -5.57 1.20 -7.10
CA THR A 67 -6.85 1.93 -7.16
C THR A 67 -7.80 1.43 -8.24
N SER A 68 -7.44 0.34 -8.94
CA SER A 68 -8.27 -0.20 -10.02
C SER A 68 -9.68 -0.57 -9.54
N GLY A 69 -10.71 -0.05 -10.22
CA GLY A 69 -12.11 -0.33 -9.91
C GLY A 69 -12.65 0.35 -8.64
N LEU A 70 -11.86 1.23 -8.00
CA LEU A 70 -12.29 1.97 -6.82
C LEU A 70 -12.96 3.30 -7.21
N ASP A 71 -13.92 3.72 -6.38
CA ASP A 71 -14.46 5.08 -6.46
C ASP A 71 -13.51 6.10 -5.81
N TYR A 72 -13.84 7.38 -5.99
CA TYR A 72 -13.02 8.49 -5.49
C TYR A 72 -12.76 8.43 -3.98
N CYS A 73 -13.77 8.08 -3.18
CA CYS A 73 -13.61 8.01 -1.73
C CYS A 73 -12.57 6.94 -1.37
N HIS A 74 -12.69 5.76 -1.95
CA HIS A 74 -11.76 4.65 -1.70
C HIS A 74 -10.34 4.95 -2.25
N ILE A 75 -10.19 5.73 -3.33
CA ILE A 75 -8.87 6.19 -3.78
C ILE A 75 -8.19 7.05 -2.71
N LEU A 76 -8.93 7.95 -2.05
CA LEU A 76 -8.39 8.77 -0.97
C LEU A 76 -7.95 7.92 0.23
N GLU A 77 -8.71 6.87 0.53
CA GLU A 77 -8.36 5.90 1.56
C GLU A 77 -7.05 5.16 1.26
N VAL A 78 -6.89 4.67 0.02
CA VAL A 78 -5.63 4.05 -0.44
C VAL A 78 -4.48 5.05 -0.33
N ALA A 79 -4.67 6.30 -0.76
CA ALA A 79 -3.65 7.32 -0.67
C ALA A 79 -3.22 7.59 0.78
N GLU A 80 -4.16 7.59 1.74
CA GLU A 80 -3.82 7.75 3.15
C GLU A 80 -3.07 6.54 3.71
N ASN A 81 -3.44 5.32 3.32
CA ASN A 81 -2.70 4.11 3.69
C ASN A 81 -1.23 4.17 3.24
N LEU A 82 -0.98 4.59 2.00
CA LEU A 82 0.38 4.76 1.50
C LEU A 82 1.14 5.81 2.32
N LYS A 83 0.52 6.94 2.69
CA LYS A 83 1.19 7.92 3.56
C LYS A 83 1.50 7.34 4.95
N GLN A 84 0.60 6.55 5.52
CA GLN A 84 0.83 5.92 6.82
C GLN A 84 2.02 4.95 6.76
N LEU A 85 2.08 4.10 5.73
CA LEU A 85 3.23 3.21 5.52
C LEU A 85 4.54 3.99 5.35
N ARG A 86 4.52 5.11 4.61
CA ARG A 86 5.69 6.00 4.50
C ARG A 86 6.12 6.57 5.86
N ARG A 87 5.17 6.98 6.71
CA ARG A 87 5.48 7.48 8.08
C ARG A 87 6.11 6.40 8.96
N LEU A 88 5.81 5.13 8.70
CA LEU A 88 6.44 3.97 9.33
C LEU A 88 7.83 3.63 8.75
N GLY A 89 8.40 4.50 7.91
CA GLY A 89 9.73 4.33 7.33
C GLY A 89 9.78 3.40 6.12
N LYS A 90 8.63 2.97 5.58
CA LYS A 90 8.57 2.13 4.39
C LYS A 90 8.81 2.97 3.13
N THR A 91 9.57 2.42 2.19
CA THR A 91 9.72 2.96 0.83
C THR A 91 8.65 2.34 -0.05
N LEU A 92 7.92 3.17 -0.79
CA LEU A 92 6.75 2.75 -1.56
C LEU A 92 6.96 3.08 -3.04
N PHE A 93 6.56 2.17 -3.91
CA PHE A 93 6.60 2.33 -5.36
C PHE A 93 5.23 1.95 -5.96
N PRO A 94 4.25 2.88 -5.88
CA PRO A 94 2.98 2.69 -6.56
C PRO A 94 3.14 2.91 -8.07
N ILE A 95 2.68 1.94 -8.84
CA ILE A 95 2.53 2.00 -10.30
C ILE A 95 1.06 2.32 -10.56
N THR A 96 0.77 3.47 -11.15
CA THR A 96 -0.60 3.87 -11.43
C THR A 96 -0.71 4.87 -12.56
N HIS A 97 -1.89 4.90 -13.19
CA HIS A 97 -2.36 5.97 -14.07
C HIS A 97 -3.33 6.94 -13.37
N ASP A 98 -3.63 6.76 -12.08
CA ASP A 98 -4.58 7.58 -11.34
C ASP A 98 -3.94 8.91 -10.85
N PRO A 99 -4.39 10.07 -11.35
CA PRO A 99 -3.83 11.36 -10.95
C PRO A 99 -4.07 11.68 -9.47
N GLU A 100 -5.21 11.29 -8.90
CA GLU A 100 -5.55 11.59 -7.50
C GLU A 100 -4.64 10.81 -6.56
N LEU A 101 -4.37 9.54 -6.86
CA LEU A 101 -3.41 8.76 -6.07
C LEU A 101 -2.01 9.40 -6.12
N ILE A 102 -1.56 9.79 -7.32
CA ILE A 102 -0.25 10.42 -7.52
C ILE A 102 -0.14 11.72 -6.71
N TYR A 103 -1.10 12.64 -6.85
CA TYR A 103 -1.07 13.93 -6.17
C TYR A 103 -1.19 13.80 -4.65
N LYS A 104 -1.93 12.80 -4.15
CA LYS A 104 -2.18 12.66 -2.72
C LYS A 104 -1.08 11.90 -2.00
N SER A 105 -0.40 10.95 -2.64
CA SER A 105 0.49 10.01 -1.92
C SER A 105 1.98 10.11 -2.31
N CYS A 106 2.29 10.51 -3.54
CA CYS A 106 3.66 10.44 -4.07
C CYS A 106 4.50 11.67 -3.69
N SER A 107 5.79 11.43 -3.48
CA SER A 107 6.81 12.49 -3.26
C SER A 107 7.81 12.59 -4.40
N TYR A 108 7.79 11.62 -5.31
CA TYR A 108 8.63 11.53 -6.49
C TYR A 108 7.83 10.83 -7.58
N VAL A 109 8.04 11.22 -8.84
CA VAL A 109 7.33 10.68 -9.99
C VAL A 109 8.33 10.23 -11.04
N LEU A 110 8.07 9.05 -11.60
CA LEU A 110 8.82 8.45 -12.69
C LEU A 110 7.86 8.23 -13.85
N PHE A 111 8.09 8.91 -14.98
CA PHE A 111 7.27 8.72 -16.18
C PHE A 111 7.93 7.75 -17.14
N ILE A 112 7.24 6.67 -17.43
CA ILE A 112 7.71 5.58 -18.28
C ILE A 112 6.78 5.46 -19.48
N GLU A 113 7.36 5.51 -20.68
CA GLU A 113 6.65 5.27 -21.93
C GLU A 113 7.60 4.57 -22.90
N ASN A 114 7.08 3.69 -23.77
CA ASN A 114 7.88 2.99 -24.78
C ASN A 114 9.12 2.28 -24.20
N ARG A 115 8.96 1.70 -23.00
CA ARG A 115 10.02 1.00 -22.23
C ARG A 115 11.21 1.90 -21.84
N LYS A 116 11.02 3.22 -21.82
CA LYS A 116 12.02 4.20 -21.40
C LYS A 116 11.48 5.10 -20.32
N VAL A 117 12.35 5.48 -19.39
CA VAL A 117 12.09 6.61 -18.50
C VAL A 117 12.26 7.88 -19.33
N LEU A 118 11.19 8.62 -19.57
CA LEU A 118 11.28 9.88 -20.33
C LEU A 118 11.65 11.04 -19.42
N TRP A 119 11.10 11.06 -18.19
CA TRP A 119 11.40 12.08 -17.19
C TRP A 119 11.08 11.57 -15.79
N HIS A 120 11.71 12.18 -14.79
CA HIS A 120 11.50 11.85 -13.40
C HIS A 120 11.89 13.03 -12.51
N HIS A 121 11.05 13.35 -11.53
CA HIS A 121 11.20 14.55 -10.70
C HIS A 121 10.61 14.34 -9.30
N PRO A 122 11.14 15.05 -8.28
CA PRO A 122 10.42 15.18 -7.01
C PRO A 122 9.07 15.87 -7.23
N MET A 123 8.11 15.62 -6.34
CA MET A 123 6.79 16.25 -6.40
C MET A 123 6.88 17.73 -5.97
N ASP A 124 7.16 18.60 -6.93
CA ASP A 124 7.23 20.05 -6.79
C ASP A 124 6.20 20.78 -7.68
N ALA A 125 6.20 22.12 -7.64
CA ALA A 125 5.22 22.93 -8.38
C ALA A 125 5.30 22.70 -9.90
N ASP A 126 6.50 22.59 -10.45
CA ASP A 126 6.72 22.36 -11.89
C ASP A 126 6.25 20.97 -12.30
N THR A 127 6.49 19.96 -11.46
CA THR A 127 6.01 18.59 -11.67
C THR A 127 4.48 18.54 -11.63
N VAL A 128 3.83 19.28 -10.72
CA VAL A 128 2.37 19.38 -10.68
C VAL A 128 1.81 20.00 -11.96
N ILE A 129 2.45 21.06 -12.50
CA ILE A 129 2.04 21.66 -13.78
C ILE A 129 2.16 20.65 -14.91
N ARG A 130 3.30 19.96 -15.02
CA ARG A 130 3.55 18.93 -16.04
C ARG A 130 2.52 17.80 -15.98
N LEU A 131 2.21 17.29 -14.78
CA LEU A 131 1.22 16.24 -14.60
C LEU A 131 -0.17 16.71 -15.02
N ARG A 132 -0.57 17.94 -14.66
CA ARG A 132 -1.86 18.51 -15.07
C ARG A 132 -1.97 18.62 -16.59
N GLU A 133 -0.92 19.06 -17.27
CA GLU A 133 -0.88 19.12 -18.73
C GLU A 133 -1.03 17.72 -19.35
N PHE A 134 -0.25 16.75 -18.86
CA PHE A 134 -0.31 15.35 -19.31
C PHE A 134 -1.70 14.74 -19.17
N PHE A 135 -2.29 14.79 -17.97
CA PHE A 135 -3.63 14.22 -17.74
C PHE A 135 -4.74 15.00 -18.45
N SER A 136 -4.51 16.27 -18.80
CA SER A 136 -5.45 17.06 -19.61
C SER A 136 -5.38 16.71 -21.10
N SER A 137 -4.21 16.35 -21.64
CA SER A 137 -4.07 15.90 -23.03
C SER A 137 -4.62 14.49 -23.23
N GLU A 138 -4.43 13.58 -22.28
CA GLU A 138 -4.98 12.21 -22.33
C GLU A 138 -6.51 12.21 -22.43
N LYS A 139 -7.19 13.08 -21.66
CA LYS A 139 -8.66 13.22 -21.73
C LYS A 139 -9.18 13.71 -23.09
N LYS A 140 -8.34 14.37 -23.88
CA LYS A 140 -8.70 14.79 -25.25
C LYS A 140 -8.51 13.67 -26.29
N GLY A 141 -7.70 12.64 -25.98
CA GLY A 141 -7.41 11.50 -26.85
C GLY A 141 -8.50 10.42 -26.88
N SER A 142 -9.32 10.27 -25.83
CA SER A 142 -10.41 9.27 -25.75
C SER A 142 -11.71 9.64 -26.48
N LYS A 143 -11.69 10.65 -27.37
CA LYS A 143 -12.76 10.88 -28.35
C LYS A 143 -12.31 10.37 -29.72
N LYS A 144 -12.30 9.06 -29.91
CA LYS A 144 -12.33 8.44 -31.24
C LYS A 144 -13.23 7.21 -31.21
#